data_AF-A0AA38EZC3-F1
#
_entry.id   AF-A0AA38EZC3-F1
#
_cell.length_a   1.000
_cell.length_b   1.000
_cell.length_c   1.000
_cell.angle_alpha   90.00
_cell.angle_beta   90.00
_cell.angle_gamma   90.00
#
_symmetry.space_group_name_H-M   'P 1'
#
loop_
_entity.id
_entity.type
_entity.pdbx_description
1 polymer ?
#
loop_
_entity_poly.entity_id
_entity_poly.type
_entity_poly.pdbx_seq_one_letter_code
_entity_poly.pdbx_strand_id
1 'polypeptide(L)'
;MAVAVPNEDYKEASRLRDALKLLEDEELTLHLQSLLEKSISEERFDDATKYRNELELITPDALLKCFSDTTAFGIRVQVRSIYVRGRSHPSKGQYFFAYRIRISNMSDRPVQLLRRHWAITD
;
A
#
# COMPACT_ATOMS: atom_id res chain seq x y z
N MET A 1 13.88 34.27 -16.12
CA MET A 1 14.30 33.15 -15.27
C MET A 1 14.58 33.68 -13.87
N ALA A 2 13.56 34.26 -13.22
CA ALA A 2 13.66 34.90 -11.91
C ALA A 2 12.23 35.30 -11.50
N VAL A 3 11.45 34.35 -10.99
CA VAL A 3 10.22 34.69 -10.28
C VAL A 3 10.19 33.81 -9.03
N ALA A 4 10.58 34.46 -7.93
CA ALA A 4 10.04 34.24 -6.60
C ALA A 4 10.17 32.81 -6.02
N VAL A 5 11.26 32.58 -5.28
CA VAL A 5 11.21 31.80 -4.03
C VAL A 5 11.30 32.80 -2.87
N PRO A 6 10.24 33.55 -2.49
CA PRO A 6 10.28 34.46 -1.36
C PRO A 6 9.33 33.90 -0.29
N ASN A 7 9.68 32.75 0.25
CA ASN A 7 9.34 32.33 1.59
C ASN A 7 10.09 31.03 1.82
N GLU A 8 10.97 31.02 2.81
CA GLU A 8 11.73 29.85 3.27
C GLU A 8 10.82 28.83 3.97
N ASP A 9 9.63 28.58 3.42
CA ASP A 9 8.65 27.63 3.91
C ASP A 9 9.05 26.22 3.41
N TYR A 10 10.25 25.78 3.79
CA TYR A 10 10.78 24.44 3.50
C TYR A 10 9.83 23.32 3.95
N LYS A 11 9.03 23.59 4.99
CA LYS A 11 8.00 22.68 5.49
C LYS A 11 6.86 22.49 4.47
N GLU A 12 6.39 23.57 3.86
CA GLU A 12 5.38 23.50 2.80
C GLU A 12 5.96 22.92 1.50
N ALA A 13 7.20 23.29 1.14
CA ALA A 13 7.87 22.70 -0.02
C ALA A 13 8.10 21.18 0.13
N SER A 14 8.47 20.70 1.32
CA SER A 14 8.59 19.26 1.60
C SER A 14 7.23 18.57 1.53
N ARG A 15 6.18 19.16 2.11
CA ARG A 15 4.81 18.63 2.03
C ARG A 15 4.33 18.51 0.59
N LEU A 16 4.53 19.55 -0.23
CA LEU A 16 4.17 19.55 -1.65
C LEU A 16 4.97 18.52 -2.43
N ARG A 17 6.26 18.35 -2.15
CA ARG A 17 7.09 17.31 -2.76
C ARG A 17 6.59 15.90 -2.41
N ASP A 18 6.31 15.65 -1.13
CA ASP A 18 5.82 14.36 -0.68
C ASP A 18 4.43 14.06 -1.26
N ALA A 19 3.57 15.08 -1.38
CA ALA A 19 2.26 14.98 -2.03
C ALA A 19 2.36 14.71 -3.54
N LEU A 20 3.26 15.40 -4.24
CA LEU A 20 3.53 15.16 -5.66
C LEU A 20 4.04 13.74 -5.90
N LYS A 21 4.98 13.29 -5.07
CA LYS A 21 5.52 11.93 -5.14
C LYS A 21 4.42 10.88 -4.91
N LEU A 22 3.53 11.11 -3.94
CA LEU A 22 2.38 10.23 -3.70
C LEU A 22 1.43 10.16 -4.90
N LEU A 23 1.15 11.30 -5.55
CA LEU A 23 0.29 11.34 -6.75
C LEU A 23 0.94 10.64 -7.94
N GLU A 24 2.23 10.86 -8.18
CA GLU A 24 3.00 10.19 -9.23
C GLU A 24 3.05 8.66 -9.01
N ASP A 25 3.28 8.22 -7.77
CA ASP A 25 3.31 6.81 -7.41
C ASP A 25 1.92 6.15 -7.58
N GLU A 26 0.82 6.88 -7.30
CA GLU A 26 -0.56 6.40 -7.50
C GLU A 26 -0.91 6.21 -8.98
N GLU A 27 -0.63 7.21 -9.84
CA GLU A 27 -0.88 7.10 -11.28
C GLU A 27 -0.05 5.95 -11.91
N LEU A 28 1.20 5.81 -11.51
CA LEU A 28 2.10 4.77 -11.99
C LEU A 28 1.65 3.37 -11.54
N THR A 29 1.18 3.24 -10.30
CA THR A 29 0.64 1.98 -9.76
C THR A 29 -0.58 1.51 -10.58
N LEU A 30 -1.52 2.42 -10.87
CA LEU A 30 -2.71 2.12 -11.66
C LEU A 30 -2.35 1.71 -13.10
N HIS A 31 -1.40 2.42 -13.71
CA HIS A 31 -0.95 2.11 -15.07
C HIS A 31 -0.30 0.72 -15.16
N LEU A 32 0.62 0.41 -14.25
CA LEU A 32 1.30 -0.89 -14.19
C LEU A 32 0.35 -2.05 -13.89
N GLN A 33 -0.67 -1.84 -13.04
CA GLN A 33 -1.72 -2.85 -12.82
C GLN A 33 -2.49 -3.14 -14.11
N SER A 34 -2.91 -2.10 -14.84
CA SER A 34 -3.64 -2.27 -16.10
C SER A 34 -2.80 -2.99 -17.16
N LEU A 35 -1.51 -2.64 -17.29
CA LEU A 35 -0.57 -3.33 -18.19
C LEU A 35 -0.37 -4.79 -17.80
N LEU A 36 -0.20 -5.08 -16.51
CA LEU A 36 -0.06 -6.44 -15.99
C LEU A 36 -1.29 -7.29 -16.32
N GLU A 37 -2.49 -6.79 -16.05
CA GLU A 37 -3.74 -7.49 -16.37
C GLU A 37 -3.88 -7.77 -17.86
N LYS A 38 -3.58 -6.78 -18.70
CA LYS A 38 -3.61 -6.91 -20.16
C LYS A 38 -2.60 -7.96 -20.64
N SER A 39 -1.35 -7.90 -20.18
CA SER A 39 -0.31 -8.87 -20.57
C SER A 39 -0.63 -10.30 -20.13
N ILE A 40 -1.26 -10.50 -18.96
CA ILE A 40 -1.75 -11.81 -18.53
C ILE A 40 -2.85 -12.31 -19.47
N SER A 41 -3.81 -11.44 -19.84
CA SER A 41 -4.90 -11.80 -20.74
C SER A 41 -4.44 -12.14 -22.17
N GLU A 42 -3.34 -11.53 -22.61
CA GLU A 42 -2.72 -11.75 -23.92
C GLU A 42 -1.66 -12.87 -23.93
N GLU A 43 -1.52 -13.61 -22.81
CA GLU A 43 -0.51 -14.68 -22.62
C GLU A 43 0.95 -14.21 -22.80
N ARG A 44 1.22 -12.91 -22.62
CA ARG A 44 2.56 -12.30 -22.68
C ARG A 44 3.21 -12.31 -21.29
N PHE A 45 3.60 -13.49 -20.83
CA PHE A 45 4.06 -13.70 -19.45
C PHE A 45 5.42 -13.04 -19.10
N ASP A 46 6.30 -12.83 -20.08
CA ASP A 46 7.59 -12.15 -19.85
C ASP A 46 7.36 -10.68 -19.49
N ASP A 47 6.46 -9.99 -20.20
CA ASP A 47 6.12 -8.60 -19.91
C ASP A 47 5.31 -8.49 -18.62
N ALA A 48 4.40 -9.43 -18.37
CA ALA A 48 3.69 -9.52 -17.08
C ALA A 48 4.67 -9.66 -15.90
N THR A 49 5.74 -10.43 -16.05
CA THR A 49 6.76 -10.58 -15.01
C THR A 49 7.51 -9.26 -14.76
N LYS A 50 7.83 -8.50 -15.82
CA LYS A 50 8.46 -7.17 -15.69
C LYS A 50 7.55 -6.20 -14.94
N TYR A 51 6.30 -6.05 -15.39
CA TYR A 51 5.35 -5.12 -14.78
C TYR A 51 5.05 -5.49 -13.32
N ARG A 52 4.96 -6.79 -13.01
CA ARG A 52 4.84 -7.26 -11.63
C ARG A 52 6.02 -6.83 -10.76
N ASN A 53 7.26 -7.00 -11.25
CA ASN A 53 8.45 -6.65 -10.48
C ASN A 53 8.55 -5.14 -10.28
N GLU A 54 8.22 -4.34 -11.30
CA GLU A 54 8.16 -2.87 -11.20
C GLU A 54 7.11 -2.43 -10.18
N LEU A 55 5.91 -3.03 -10.23
CA LEU A 55 4.86 -2.78 -9.26
C LEU A 55 5.28 -3.16 -7.84
N GLU A 56 6.02 -4.26 -7.67
CA GLU A 56 6.54 -4.69 -6.37
C GLU A 56 7.58 -3.71 -5.79
N LEU A 57 8.35 -3.02 -6.64
CA LEU A 57 9.33 -2.00 -6.22
C LEU A 57 8.65 -0.70 -5.76
N ILE A 58 7.55 -0.31 -6.41
CA ILE A 58 6.84 0.95 -6.16
C ILE A 58 5.82 0.76 -5.03
N THR A 59 4.93 -0.21 -5.20
CA THR A 59 3.85 -0.55 -4.27
C THR A 59 3.83 -2.07 -4.03
N PRO A 60 4.66 -2.59 -3.10
CA PRO A 60 4.71 -4.03 -2.79
C PRO A 60 3.37 -4.61 -2.28
N ASP A 61 2.38 -3.74 -2.03
CA ASP A 61 0.99 -4.05 -1.68
C ASP A 61 0.10 -4.39 -2.86
N ALA A 62 0.37 -3.79 -4.02
CA ALA A 62 -0.66 -3.55 -5.03
C ALA A 62 -1.23 -4.84 -5.65
N LEU A 63 -0.57 -5.98 -5.43
CA LEU A 63 -0.99 -7.30 -5.90
C LEU A 63 -1.60 -8.17 -4.80
N LEU A 64 -1.71 -7.67 -3.58
CA LEU A 64 -2.28 -8.42 -2.46
C LEU A 64 -3.80 -8.35 -2.53
N LYS A 65 -4.41 -9.47 -2.88
CA LYS A 65 -5.87 -9.64 -2.95
C LYS A 65 -6.59 -9.32 -1.63
N CYS A 66 -5.91 -9.50 -0.50
CA CYS A 66 -6.48 -9.29 0.83
C CYS A 66 -5.86 -8.05 1.49
N PHE A 67 -6.24 -6.88 1.01
CA PHE A 67 -5.82 -5.56 1.50
C PHE A 67 -7.02 -4.73 1.95
N SER A 68 -6.82 -3.92 2.98
CA SER A 68 -7.79 -2.92 3.43
C SER A 68 -7.05 -1.63 3.81
N ASP A 69 -7.63 -0.49 3.44
CA ASP A 69 -7.15 0.84 3.78
C ASP A 69 -8.30 1.67 4.33
N THR A 70 -8.13 2.24 5.51
CA THR A 70 -9.11 3.15 6.09
C THR A 70 -8.42 4.26 6.85
N THR A 71 -8.99 5.47 6.76
CA THR A 71 -8.53 6.61 7.54
C THR A 71 -9.65 7.11 8.43
N ALA A 72 -9.40 7.15 9.74
CA ALA A 72 -10.34 7.65 10.72
C ALA A 72 -9.64 8.63 11.66
N PHE A 73 -10.22 9.81 11.85
CA PHE A 73 -9.68 10.84 12.76
C PHE A 73 -8.21 11.19 12.52
N GLY A 74 -7.78 11.24 11.26
CA GLY A 74 -6.39 11.54 10.88
C GLY A 74 -5.41 10.37 11.08
N ILE A 75 -5.89 9.18 11.42
CA ILE A 75 -5.07 7.97 11.51
C ILE A 75 -5.41 7.04 10.36
N ARG A 76 -4.44 6.79 9.49
CA ARG A 76 -4.56 5.83 8.38
C ARG A 76 -4.11 4.46 8.85
N VAL A 77 -4.97 3.46 8.69
CA VAL A 77 -4.70 2.06 9.02
C VAL A 77 -4.78 1.23 7.76
N GLN A 78 -3.66 0.60 7.41
CA GLN A 78 -3.54 -0.26 6.24
C GLN A 78 -3.27 -1.68 6.72
N VAL A 79 -4.06 -2.65 6.26
CA VAL A 79 -3.98 -4.04 6.67
C VAL A 79 -3.79 -4.92 5.45
N ARG A 80 -2.88 -5.87 5.56
CA ARG A 80 -2.68 -6.94 4.59
C ARG A 80 -2.78 -8.27 5.30
N SER A 81 -3.51 -9.23 4.75
CA SER A 81 -3.53 -10.60 5.24
C SER A 81 -2.99 -11.57 4.21
N ILE A 82 -2.29 -12.61 4.69
CA ILE A 82 -1.74 -13.68 3.86
C ILE A 82 -2.05 -15.03 4.49
N TYR A 83 -2.43 -15.99 3.66
CA TYR A 83 -2.56 -17.38 4.06
C TYR A 83 -1.19 -18.07 4.06
N VAL A 84 -0.81 -18.66 5.19
CA VAL A 84 0.50 -19.30 5.36
C VAL A 84 0.35 -20.81 5.19
N ARG A 85 0.48 -21.27 3.94
CA ARG A 85 0.37 -22.68 3.57
C ARG A 85 1.24 -23.59 4.44
N GLY A 86 2.51 -23.24 4.65
CA GLY A 86 3.47 -24.06 5.40
C GLY A 86 3.15 -24.24 6.89
N ARG A 87 2.21 -23.47 7.44
CA ARG A 87 1.74 -23.59 8.84
C ARG A 87 0.29 -24.06 8.95
N SER A 88 -0.36 -24.31 7.82
CA SER A 88 -1.77 -24.69 7.76
C SER A 88 -1.90 -26.19 7.51
N HIS A 89 -2.93 -26.81 8.07
CA HIS A 89 -3.32 -28.21 7.78
C HIS A 89 -4.80 -28.26 7.40
N PRO A 90 -5.15 -27.95 6.13
CA PRO A 90 -6.54 -27.89 5.70
C PRO A 90 -7.31 -29.21 5.86
N SER A 91 -6.65 -30.36 5.69
CA SER A 91 -7.24 -31.68 5.92
C SER A 91 -7.66 -31.92 7.37
N LYS A 92 -7.12 -31.14 8.31
CA LYS A 92 -7.46 -31.14 9.74
C LYS A 92 -8.30 -29.92 10.14
N GLY A 93 -8.77 -29.12 9.18
CA GLY A 93 -9.51 -27.88 9.44
C GLY A 93 -8.67 -26.78 10.13
N GLN A 94 -7.34 -26.82 10.01
CA GLN A 94 -6.45 -25.83 10.63
C GLN A 94 -5.92 -24.85 9.58
N TYR A 95 -6.23 -23.57 9.74
CA TYR A 95 -5.83 -22.51 8.81
C TYR A 95 -5.01 -21.46 9.54
N PHE A 96 -3.86 -21.10 8.95
CA PHE A 96 -2.97 -20.09 9.51
C PHE A 96 -2.93 -18.88 8.59
N PHE A 97 -3.22 -17.71 9.16
CA PHE A 97 -3.12 -16.43 8.48
C PHE A 97 -2.14 -15.53 9.23
N ALA A 98 -1.36 -14.76 8.48
CA ALA A 98 -0.54 -13.68 9.01
C ALA A 98 -1.07 -12.35 8.51
N TYR A 99 -0.93 -11.30 9.33
CA TYR A 99 -1.32 -9.95 8.94
C TYR A 99 -0.19 -8.96 9.16
N ARG A 100 -0.07 -7.98 8.26
CA ARG A 100 0.80 -6.83 8.40
C ARG A 100 -0.07 -5.57 8.47
N ILE A 101 0.07 -4.83 9.56
CA ILE A 101 -0.69 -3.60 9.81
C ILE A 101 0.28 -2.43 9.82
N ARG A 102 0.01 -1.42 9.00
CA ARG A 102 0.70 -0.13 9.01
C ARG A 102 -0.26 0.92 9.57
N ILE A 103 0.16 1.61 10.62
CA ILE A 103 -0.59 2.71 11.25
C ILE A 103 0.23 3.97 11.00
N SER A 104 -0.36 4.93 10.28
CA SER A 104 0.27 6.21 9.93
C SER A 104 -0.53 7.34 10.56
N ASN A 105 0.16 8.21 11.31
CA ASN A 105 -0.42 9.44 11.82
C ASN A 105 -0.38 10.51 10.72
N MET A 106 -1.54 10.87 10.19
CA MET A 106 -1.72 11.92 9.18
C MET A 106 -2.18 13.25 9.80
N SER A 107 -2.22 13.33 11.13
CA SER A 107 -2.60 14.54 11.87
C SER A 107 -1.38 15.35 12.29
N ASP A 108 -1.59 16.64 12.58
CA ASP A 108 -0.53 17.55 13.04
C ASP A 108 -0.17 17.38 14.54
N ARG A 109 -0.78 16.42 15.24
CA ARG A 109 -0.55 16.19 16.67
C ARG A 109 0.05 14.82 16.90
N PRO A 110 0.99 14.66 17.86
CA PRO A 110 1.47 13.34 18.23
C PRO A 110 0.34 12.52 18.85
N VAL A 111 0.31 11.22 18.55
CA VAL A 111 -0.69 10.28 19.05
C VAL A 111 -0.01 9.02 19.58
N GLN A 112 -0.72 8.29 20.42
CA GLN A 112 -0.25 7.01 20.96
C GLN A 112 -1.34 5.95 20.81
N LEU A 113 -0.95 4.77 20.30
CA LEU A 113 -1.82 3.61 20.30
C LEU A 113 -1.86 3.00 21.71
N LEU A 114 -3.02 3.07 22.37
CA LEU A 114 -3.19 2.55 23.72
C LEU A 114 -3.63 1.08 23.75
N ARG A 115 -4.58 0.72 22.90
CA ARG A 115 -5.24 -0.59 22.90
C ARG A 115 -5.76 -0.96 21.52
N ARG A 116 -5.91 -2.26 21.30
CA ARG A 116 -6.49 -2.86 20.08
C ARG A 116 -7.56 -3.86 20.47
N HIS A 117 -8.62 -3.96 19.66
CA HIS A 117 -9.68 -4.94 19.79
C HIS A 117 -9.89 -5.62 18.44
N TRP A 118 -10.02 -6.96 18.45
CA TRP A 118 -10.24 -7.77 17.25
C TRP A 118 -11.51 -8.57 17.41
N ALA A 119 -12.40 -8.47 16.43
CA ALA A 119 -13.51 -9.39 16.23
C ALA A 119 -13.19 -10.23 14.99
N ILE A 120 -12.87 -11.51 15.19
CA ILE A 120 -12.51 -12.46 14.13
C ILE A 120 -13.67 -13.43 13.96
N THR A 121 -14.13 -13.63 12.72
CA THR A 121 -15.20 -14.56 12.35
C THR A 121 -14.63 -15.59 11.37
N ASP A 122 -15.08 -16.85 11.50
CA ASP A 122 -14.68 -17.98 10.63
C ASP A 122 -15.59 -18.09 9.39
#